data_AF-M1YYP4-F1
#
_entry.id   AF-M1YYP4-F1
#
_cell.length_a   1.000
_cell.length_b   1.000
_cell.length_c   1.000
_cell.angle_alpha   90.00
_cell.angle_beta   90.00
_cell.angle_gamma   90.00
#
_symmetry.space_group_name_H-M   'P 1'
#
loop_
_entity.id
_entity.type
_entity.pdbx_description
1 polymer ?
#
loop_
_entity_poly.entity_id
_entity_poly.type
_entity_poly.pdbx_seq_one_letter_code
_entity_poly.pdbx_strand_id
1 'polypeptide(L)'
;MLREIVSRLLSIGLSPLQSSSIDLFLQLREKNFIFELKTATLDNLTSQCAKGLFQLACYEEALKSNGYKNTCRVLVVESTGQLKLNSYILKVLGSFDVYVFFYNSEKTWPQKVSRDEDPLENFLCFESMTSLKSH
;
A
#
# COMPACT_ATOMS: atom_id res chain seq x y z
N MET A 1 7.01 -11.41 -1.22
CA MET A 1 6.26 -10.14 -1.07
C MET A 1 7.16 -8.89 -0.97
N LEU A 2 7.69 -8.48 0.20
CA LEU A 2 8.44 -7.22 0.37
C LEU A 2 9.56 -7.01 -0.67
N ARG A 3 10.49 -7.98 -0.77
CA ARG A 3 11.61 -7.92 -1.73
C ARG A 3 11.14 -7.73 -3.18
N GLU A 4 10.01 -8.34 -3.55
CA GLU A 4 9.50 -8.29 -4.92
C GLU A 4 8.83 -6.95 -5.22
N ILE A 5 8.10 -6.39 -4.26
CA ILE A 5 7.52 -5.05 -4.37
C ILE A 5 8.64 -4.01 -4.47
N VAL A 6 9.66 -4.11 -3.62
CA VAL A 6 10.85 -3.24 -3.68
C VAL A 6 11.55 -3.33 -5.02
N SER A 7 11.84 -4.56 -5.47
CA SER A 7 12.49 -4.79 -6.76
C SER A 7 11.66 -4.23 -7.92
N ARG A 8 10.32 -4.32 -7.84
CA ARG A 8 9.44 -3.75 -8.86
C ARG A 8 9.47 -2.23 -8.85
N LEU A 9 9.32 -1.60 -7.69
CA LEU A 9 9.39 -0.14 -7.53
C LEU A 9 10.71 0.42 -8.07
N LEU A 10 11.84 -0.22 -7.72
CA LEU A 10 13.16 0.14 -8.26
C LEU A 10 13.21 0.02 -9.79
N SER A 11 12.64 -1.05 -10.37
CA SER A 11 12.63 -1.26 -11.82
C SER A 11 11.84 -0.20 -12.60
N ILE A 12 10.89 0.47 -11.95
CA ILE A 12 10.09 1.57 -12.54
C ILE A 12 10.61 2.95 -12.14
N GLY A 13 11.82 3.04 -11.59
CA GLY A 13 12.50 4.30 -11.27
C GLY A 13 12.11 4.92 -9.92
N LEU A 14 11.41 4.19 -9.05
CA LEU A 14 11.04 4.66 -7.72
C LEU A 14 12.06 4.20 -6.68
N SER A 15 12.33 5.04 -5.68
CA SER A 15 13.33 4.76 -4.64
C SER A 15 12.66 4.57 -3.27
N PRO A 16 12.17 3.35 -2.95
CA PRO A 16 11.58 3.08 -1.65
C PRO A 16 12.67 3.04 -0.56
N LEU A 17 12.34 3.60 0.60
CA LEU A 17 13.11 3.52 1.84
C LEU A 17 12.49 2.45 2.75
N GLN A 18 13.32 1.81 3.56
CA GLN A 18 12.89 0.82 4.55
C GLN A 18 13.47 1.19 5.91
N SER A 19 12.77 0.80 6.98
CA SER A 19 13.31 0.89 8.34
C SER A 19 12.89 -0.33 9.15
N SER A 20 13.39 -0.44 10.38
CA SER A 20 12.94 -1.48 11.33
C SER A 20 11.46 -1.34 11.72
N SER A 21 10.85 -0.18 11.48
CA SER A 21 9.50 0.15 11.94
C SER A 21 8.49 0.34 10.80
N ILE A 22 8.93 0.59 9.58
CA ILE A 22 8.06 0.81 8.41
C ILE A 22 8.55 -0.10 7.29
N ASP A 23 7.66 -0.96 6.78
CA ASP A 23 8.01 -1.93 5.75
C ASP A 23 8.48 -1.25 4.47
N LEU A 24 7.73 -0.26 3.98
CA LEU A 24 8.18 0.63 2.91
C LEU A 24 7.71 2.07 3.13
N PHE A 25 8.58 3.00 2.81
CA PHE A 25 8.28 4.41 2.68
C PHE A 25 8.66 4.87 1.27
N LEU A 26 7.83 5.66 0.64
CA LEU A 26 8.12 6.21 -0.68
C LEU A 26 7.66 7.66 -0.73
N GLN A 27 8.60 8.56 -1.00
CA GLN A 27 8.30 9.96 -1.24
C GLN A 27 8.10 10.18 -2.74
N LEU A 28 6.87 10.55 -3.13
CA LEU A 28 6.56 10.95 -4.50
C LEU A 28 6.07 12.39 -4.47
N ARG A 29 6.91 13.31 -4.96
CA ARG A 29 6.62 14.76 -4.94
C ARG A 29 6.34 15.22 -3.49
N GLU A 30 5.17 15.81 -3.26
CA GLU A 30 4.74 16.30 -1.94
C GLU A 30 3.95 15.27 -1.11
N LYS A 31 3.82 14.02 -1.59
CA LYS A 31 3.11 12.95 -0.88
C LYS A 31 4.10 11.91 -0.33
N ASN A 32 3.82 11.48 0.88
CA ASN A 32 4.58 10.45 1.59
C ASN A 32 3.76 9.17 1.66
N PHE A 33 4.11 8.15 0.87
CA PHE A 33 3.44 6.87 0.91
C PHE A 33 4.08 5.98 1.98
N ILE A 34 3.29 5.56 2.95
CA ILE A 34 3.68 4.55 3.94
C ILE A 34 2.99 3.24 3.62
N PHE A 35 3.75 2.17 3.55
CA PHE A 35 3.26 0.85 3.26
C PHE A 35 3.42 -0.05 4.49
N GLU A 36 2.38 -0.81 4.76
CA GLU A 36 2.42 -1.99 5.62
C GLU A 36 2.12 -3.21 4.75
N LEU A 37 2.92 -4.26 4.90
CA LEU A 37 2.83 -5.48 4.13
C LEU A 37 2.40 -6.64 5.05
N LYS A 38 1.29 -7.27 4.74
CA LYS A 38 0.74 -8.40 5.51
C LYS A 38 0.67 -9.66 4.69
N THR A 39 1.28 -10.74 5.19
CA THR A 39 0.87 -12.08 4.78
C THR A 39 -0.42 -12.44 5.48
N ALA A 40 -1.35 -13.06 4.75
CA ALA A 40 -2.64 -13.45 5.27
C ALA A 40 -3.05 -14.80 4.72
N THR A 41 -3.74 -15.56 5.55
CA THR A 41 -4.54 -16.72 5.16
C THR A 41 -6.01 -16.35 5.25
N LEU A 42 -6.90 -17.22 4.75
CA LEU A 42 -8.34 -17.00 4.88
C LEU A 42 -8.77 -16.74 6.33
N ASP A 43 -8.22 -17.51 7.28
CA ASP A 43 -8.62 -17.48 8.68
C ASP A 43 -8.19 -16.20 9.42
N ASN A 44 -7.12 -15.55 8.95
CA ASN A 44 -6.52 -14.42 9.66
C ASN A 44 -6.58 -13.10 8.90
N LEU A 45 -7.11 -13.07 7.67
CA LEU A 45 -7.11 -11.90 6.80
C LEU A 45 -7.66 -10.64 7.50
N THR A 46 -8.85 -10.72 8.09
CA THR A 46 -9.46 -9.58 8.80
C THR A 46 -8.59 -9.10 9.97
N SER A 47 -7.99 -10.04 10.72
CA SER A 47 -7.14 -9.70 11.86
C SER A 47 -5.83 -9.04 11.41
N GLN A 48 -5.27 -9.46 10.28
CA GLN A 48 -4.07 -8.86 9.69
C GLN A 48 -4.36 -7.47 9.13
N CYS A 49 -5.50 -7.28 8.46
CA CYS A 49 -5.93 -5.97 8.00
C CYS A 49 -6.15 -4.99 9.15
N ALA A 50 -6.79 -5.44 10.25
CA ALA A 50 -6.99 -4.61 11.44
C ALA A 50 -5.65 -4.21 12.10
N LYS A 51 -4.71 -5.16 12.23
CA LYS A 51 -3.35 -4.88 12.73
C LYS A 51 -2.61 -3.90 11.82
N GLY A 52 -2.69 -4.10 10.50
CA GLY A 52 -2.05 -3.24 9.52
C GLY A 52 -2.60 -1.82 9.53
N LEU A 53 -3.92 -1.65 9.68
CA LEU A 53 -4.55 -0.34 9.87
C LEU A 53 -3.99 0.37 11.10
N PHE A 54 -3.91 -0.33 12.24
CA PHE A 54 -3.38 0.25 13.46
C PHE A 54 -1.91 0.66 13.31
N GLN A 55 -1.07 -0.19 12.72
CA GLN A 55 0.32 0.13 12.44
C GLN A 55 0.48 1.34 11.53
N LEU A 56 -0.29 1.41 10.43
CA LEU A 56 -0.28 2.55 9.53
C LEU A 56 -0.66 3.85 10.25
N ALA A 57 -1.64 3.82 11.15
CA ALA A 57 -2.00 4.97 11.97
C ALA A 57 -0.85 5.39 12.92
N CYS A 58 -0.17 4.42 13.55
CA CYS A 58 1.00 4.70 14.39
C CYS A 58 2.15 5.32 13.58
N TYR A 59 2.44 4.80 12.39
CA TYR A 59 3.49 5.33 11.53
C TYR A 59 3.18 6.74 11.07
N GLU A 60 1.94 6.98 10.66
CA GLU A 60 1.47 8.31 10.26
C GLU A 60 1.66 9.32 11.40
N GLU A 61 1.27 8.98 12.62
CA GLU A 61 1.40 9.85 13.78
C GLU A 61 2.87 10.13 14.13
N ALA A 62 3.72 9.10 14.08
CA ALA A 62 5.15 9.25 14.30
C ALA A 62 5.79 10.16 13.23
N LEU A 63 5.42 9.99 11.96
CA LEU A 63 5.90 10.83 10.87
C LEU A 63 5.42 12.28 11.00
N LYS A 64 4.15 12.50 11.34
CA LYS A 64 3.59 13.83 11.62
C LYS A 64 4.35 14.55 12.73
N SER A 65 4.65 13.82 13.81
CA SER A 65 5.44 14.34 14.94
C SER A 65 6.86 14.74 14.54
N ASN A 66 7.39 14.18 13.44
CA ASN A 66 8.70 14.50 12.86
C ASN A 66 8.61 15.50 11.68
N GLY A 67 7.47 16.17 11.49
CA GLY A 67 7.30 17.23 10.49
C GLY A 67 6.91 16.76 9.09
N TYR A 68 6.71 15.45 8.87
CA TYR A 68 6.16 14.95 7.61
C TYR A 68 4.68 15.31 7.49
N LYS A 69 4.26 15.71 6.29
CA LYS A 69 2.87 16.06 5.95
C LYS A 69 2.39 15.23 4.76
N ASN A 70 1.10 15.26 4.45
CA ASN A 70 0.52 14.62 3.25
C ASN A 70 0.86 13.13 3.12
N THR A 71 0.65 12.38 4.20
CA THR A 71 0.93 10.95 4.25
C THR A 71 -0.23 10.15 3.65
N CYS A 72 0.07 9.25 2.72
CA CYS A 72 -0.86 8.28 2.15
C CYS A 72 -0.59 6.90 2.73
N ARG A 73 -1.62 6.27 3.30
CA ARG A 73 -1.55 4.95 3.91
C ARG A 73 -1.86 3.87 2.89
N VAL A 74 -0.94 2.92 2.71
CA VAL A 74 -1.09 1.81 1.79
C VAL A 74 -0.93 0.50 2.54
N LEU A 75 -1.95 -0.34 2.54
CA LEU A 75 -1.86 -1.71 3.01
C LEU A 75 -1.73 -2.63 1.81
N VAL A 76 -0.65 -3.42 1.74
CA VAL A 76 -0.54 -4.52 0.78
C VAL A 76 -0.71 -5.82 1.54
N VAL A 77 -1.70 -6.62 1.17
CA VAL A 77 -2.03 -7.87 1.86
C VAL A 77 -2.12 -9.04 0.89
N GLU A 78 -1.67 -10.23 1.30
CA GLU A 78 -1.82 -11.43 0.48
C GLU A 78 -3.30 -11.67 0.15
N SER A 79 -3.60 -11.92 -1.12
CA SER A 79 -4.92 -12.25 -1.61
C SER A 79 -5.29 -13.67 -1.21
N THR A 80 -6.46 -13.83 -0.61
CA THR A 80 -7.01 -15.16 -0.26
C THR A 80 -7.97 -15.69 -1.33
N GLY A 81 -8.16 -14.95 -2.44
CA GLY A 81 -9.13 -15.27 -3.49
C GLY A 81 -10.61 -15.04 -3.09
N GLN A 82 -10.91 -14.66 -1.85
CA GLN A 82 -12.27 -14.43 -1.37
C GLN A 82 -12.78 -13.03 -1.74
N LEU A 83 -13.36 -12.89 -2.93
CA LEU A 83 -13.81 -11.60 -3.48
C LEU A 83 -14.75 -10.83 -2.53
N LYS A 84 -15.74 -11.50 -1.92
CA LYS A 84 -16.68 -10.85 -0.98
C LYS A 84 -15.96 -10.27 0.24
N LEU A 85 -14.99 -11.00 0.77
CA LEU A 85 -14.22 -10.56 1.92
C LEU A 85 -13.27 -9.41 1.55
N ASN A 86 -12.65 -9.49 0.37
CA ASN A 86 -11.82 -8.40 -0.17
C ASN A 86 -12.64 -7.12 -0.35
N SER A 87 -13.85 -7.19 -0.93
CA SER A 87 -14.73 -6.03 -1.06
C SER A 87 -15.16 -5.46 0.30
N TYR A 88 -15.41 -6.31 1.28
CA TYR A 88 -15.70 -5.87 2.65
C TYR A 88 -14.50 -5.14 3.26
N ILE A 89 -13.28 -5.68 3.13
CA ILE A 89 -12.05 -5.06 3.62
C ILE A 89 -11.82 -3.71 2.94
N LEU A 90 -11.95 -3.64 1.61
CA LEU A 90 -11.82 -2.39 0.85
C LEU A 90 -12.81 -1.32 1.34
N LYS A 91 -14.06 -1.71 1.60
CA LYS A 91 -15.08 -0.80 2.13
C LYS A 91 -14.73 -0.30 3.52
N VAL A 92 -14.32 -1.19 4.43
CA VAL A 92 -14.01 -0.84 5.82
C VAL A 92 -12.73 -0.02 5.91
N LEU A 93 -11.63 -0.47 5.32
CA LEU A 93 -10.36 0.25 5.39
C LEU A 93 -10.38 1.54 4.57
N GLY A 94 -11.17 1.58 3.49
CA GLY A 94 -11.41 2.80 2.71
C GLY A 94 -12.05 3.92 3.53
N SER A 95 -12.89 3.61 4.53
CA SER A 95 -13.44 4.65 5.43
C SER A 95 -12.42 5.22 6.42
N PHE A 96 -11.22 4.65 6.47
CA PHE A 96 -10.08 5.17 7.22
C PHE A 96 -9.00 5.72 6.27
N ASP A 97 -9.33 6.10 5.03
CA ASP A 97 -8.37 6.60 4.02
C ASP A 97 -7.11 5.73 3.90
N VAL A 98 -7.30 4.40 3.88
CA VAL A 98 -6.24 3.42 3.60
C VAL A 98 -6.48 2.84 2.22
N TYR A 99 -5.46 2.94 1.36
CA TYR A 99 -5.43 2.24 0.07
C TYR A 99 -5.05 0.79 0.31
N VAL A 100 -5.92 -0.15 -0.06
CA VAL A 100 -5.64 -1.59 0.09
C VAL A 100 -5.35 -2.19 -1.28
N PHE A 101 -4.22 -2.89 -1.38
CA PHE A 101 -3.84 -3.68 -2.54
C PHE A 101 -3.72 -5.16 -2.15
N PHE A 102 -4.21 -6.03 -3.02
CA PHE A 102 -4.11 -7.47 -2.84
C PHE A 102 -2.92 -8.00 -3.64
N TYR A 103 -1.95 -8.57 -2.95
CA TYR A 103 -0.79 -9.24 -3.53
C TYR A 103 -1.12 -10.71 -3.80
N ASN A 104 -0.82 -11.20 -5.00
CA ASN A 104 -0.99 -12.61 -5.35
C ASN A 104 0.37 -13.21 -5.72
N SER A 105 0.91 -14.05 -4.84
CA SER A 105 2.21 -14.72 -5.02
C SER A 105 2.33 -15.57 -6.30
N GLU A 106 1.22 -16.09 -6.82
CA GLU A 106 1.16 -16.96 -8.00
C GLU A 106 1.13 -16.18 -9.32
N LYS A 107 0.86 -14.87 -9.29
CA LYS A 107 0.78 -14.03 -10.49
C LYS A 107 2.10 -13.34 -10.82
N THR A 108 2.24 -12.95 -12.09
CA THR A 108 3.32 -12.07 -12.57
C THR A 108 2.88 -10.61 -12.58
N TRP A 109 3.84 -9.69 -12.65
CA TRP A 109 3.54 -8.28 -12.86
C TRP A 109 2.91 -8.05 -14.25
N PRO A 110 1.97 -7.09 -14.40
CA PRO A 110 1.44 -6.19 -13.36
C PRO A 110 0.33 -6.79 -12.48
N GLN A 111 -0.21 -7.96 -12.81
CA GLN A 111 -1.35 -8.58 -12.10
C GLN A 111 -1.01 -9.11 -10.70
N LYS A 112 0.26 -8.99 -10.28
CA LYS A 112 0.77 -9.43 -8.99
C LYS A 112 0.21 -8.64 -7.82
N VAL A 113 -0.09 -7.35 -8.01
CA VAL A 113 -0.61 -6.47 -6.97
C VAL A 113 -1.65 -5.52 -7.55
N SER A 114 -2.90 -5.63 -7.12
CA SER A 114 -3.98 -4.77 -7.64
C SER A 114 -5.07 -4.46 -6.62
N ARG A 115 -5.82 -3.39 -6.91
CA ARG A 115 -7.06 -3.00 -6.25
C ARG A 115 -8.16 -2.93 -7.31
N ASP A 116 -9.16 -3.81 -7.25
CA ASP A 116 -10.34 -3.76 -8.13
C ASP A 116 -10.00 -3.53 -9.62
N GLU A 117 -8.97 -4.21 -10.14
CA GLU A 117 -8.39 -4.11 -11.50
C GLU A 117 -7.32 -3.03 -11.74
N ASP A 118 -7.04 -2.13 -10.79
CA ASP A 118 -5.96 -1.13 -10.90
C ASP A 118 -4.65 -1.63 -10.25
N PRO A 119 -3.56 -1.86 -11.01
CA PRO A 119 -2.26 -2.22 -10.48
C PRO A 119 -1.64 -1.14 -9.59
N LEU A 120 -0.85 -1.54 -8.59
CA LEU A 120 -0.14 -0.60 -7.71
C LEU A 120 0.72 0.41 -8.49
N GLU A 121 1.37 -0.02 -9.56
CA GLU A 121 2.20 0.86 -10.40
C GLU A 121 1.38 1.92 -11.13
N ASN A 122 0.17 1.59 -11.60
CA ASN A 122 -0.71 2.55 -12.25
C ASN A 122 -1.17 3.60 -11.25
N PHE A 123 -1.55 3.17 -10.05
CA PHE A 123 -1.87 4.09 -8.95
C PHE A 123 -0.71 5.04 -8.64
N LEU A 124 0.49 4.51 -8.40
CA LEU A 124 1.65 5.35 -8.06
C LEU A 124 2.10 6.25 -9.22
N CYS A 125 2.00 5.78 -10.47
CA CYS A 125 2.28 6.59 -11.66
C CYS A 125 1.20 7.66 -11.91
N PHE A 126 -0.07 7.36 -11.65
CA PHE A 126 -1.14 8.34 -11.75
C PHE A 126 -0.95 9.47 -10.73
N GLU A 127 -0.63 9.12 -9.49
CA GLU A 127 -0.27 10.07 -8.43
C GLU A 127 0.99 10.88 -8.78
N SER A 128 1.88 10.32 -9.61
CA SER A 128 3.03 11.04 -10.16
C SER A 128 2.72 11.85 -11.42
N MET A 129 1.55 11.74 -12.06
CA MET A 129 1.22 12.47 -13.31
C MET A 129 0.22 13.60 -13.11
N THR A 130 -0.75 13.46 -12.20
CA THR A 130 -1.90 14.37 -12.06
C THR A 130 -1.60 15.81 -11.62
N SER A 131 -0.38 16.15 -11.20
CA SER A 131 -0.02 17.54 -10.85
C SER A 131 0.55 18.38 -12.01
N LEU A 132 0.53 17.88 -13.25
CA LEU A 132 0.95 18.65 -14.44
C LEU A 132 -0.16 19.56 -15.04
N LYS A 133 -1.37 19.57 -14.46
CA LYS A 133 -2.52 20.35 -14.98
C LYS A 133 -3.01 21.48 -14.06
N SER A 134 -2.22 21.86 -13.05
CA SER A 134 -2.61 22.87 -12.05
C SER A 134 -1.64 24.04 -11.94
N HIS A 135 -1.06 24.47 -13.06
CA HIS A 135 -0.35 25.75 -13.21
C HIS A 135 -0.85 26.47 -14.46
#